data_AF-A0A0F8AB07-F1
#
_entry.id   AF-A0A0F8AB07-F1
#
_cell.length_a   1.000
_cell.length_b   1.000
_cell.length_c   1.000
_cell.angle_alpha   90.00
_cell.angle_beta   90.00
_cell.angle_gamma   90.00
#
_symmetry.space_group_name_H-M   'P 1'
#
loop_
_entity.id
_entity.type
_entity.pdbx_description
1 polymer ?
#
loop_
_entity_poly.entity_id
_entity_poly.type
_entity_poly.pdbx_seq_one_letter_code
_entity_poly.pdbx_strand_id
1 'polypeptide(L)'
;MLLRPLSKTFQTTHTQWKLSYFLLNNSRFKTINQEEIVNFFQANDTPDVTRSTLWEACKAYLRGQAISFASRQKKAAVERTVWVSEQLVSVNTKYAAAPTPSLYEQCLKLQAEFDLLSTSKVETKLLKTKQRYFEMGDKPGKLLAHQARTAALSRPIPRIRSPSGSVVTDPKLINDAFFNFCSDLYTSEYSPKIWKNHSPVEELSYPKVDGNLADKLAAPIAAAEV
;
A
#
# COMPACT_ATOMS: atom_id res chain seq x y z
N MET A 1 -6.75 -10.68 -26.33
CA MET A 1 -6.27 -9.33 -26.69
C MET A 1 -5.33 -8.87 -25.59
N LEU A 2 -4.02 -8.85 -25.86
CA LEU A 2 -2.98 -8.54 -24.89
C LEU A 2 -3.06 -7.06 -24.52
N LEU A 3 -3.14 -6.76 -23.21
CA LEU A 3 -3.07 -5.41 -22.68
C LEU A 3 -1.74 -4.78 -23.08
N ARG A 4 -1.73 -3.93 -24.12
CA ARG A 4 -0.63 -2.98 -24.30
C ARG A 4 -0.70 -2.00 -23.13
N PRO A 5 0.31 -1.90 -22.27
CA PRO A 5 0.38 -0.79 -21.35
C PRO A 5 0.45 0.48 -22.19
N LEU A 6 -0.50 1.40 -22.00
CA LEU A 6 -0.39 2.76 -22.53
C LEU A 6 0.77 3.43 -21.79
N SER A 7 1.98 3.24 -22.32
CA SER A 7 3.26 3.78 -21.83
C SER A 7 3.33 5.31 -21.84
N LYS A 8 2.31 5.99 -22.35
CA LYS A 8 2.19 7.45 -22.23
C LYS A 8 1.57 7.81 -20.88
N THR A 9 2.34 7.55 -19.83
CA THR A 9 2.32 8.42 -18.64
C THR A 9 2.38 9.88 -19.11
N PHE A 10 1.78 10.83 -18.39
CA PHE A 10 1.95 12.26 -18.70
C PHE A 10 3.44 12.61 -18.61
N GLN A 11 4.18 12.40 -19.69
CA GLN A 11 5.55 12.82 -19.89
C GLN A 11 5.42 14.22 -20.47
N THR A 12 5.58 15.20 -19.60
CA THR A 12 6.00 16.52 -20.04
C THR A 12 7.30 16.33 -20.82
N THR A 13 7.30 16.69 -22.11
CA THR A 13 8.45 16.53 -23.02
C THR A 13 9.69 17.30 -22.57
N HIS A 14 9.54 18.15 -21.55
CA HIS A 14 10.62 18.78 -20.81
C HIS A 14 10.53 18.36 -19.34
N THR A 15 11.41 17.46 -18.89
CA THR A 15 11.62 17.24 -17.45
C THR A 15 12.61 18.27 -16.93
N GLN A 16 12.09 19.43 -16.54
CA GLN A 16 12.87 20.34 -15.70
C GLN A 16 13.07 19.67 -14.34
N TRP A 17 14.32 19.59 -13.89
CA TRP A 17 14.60 19.15 -12.51
C TRP A 17 13.91 20.08 -11.53
N LYS A 18 13.32 19.48 -10.50
CA LYS A 18 12.71 20.19 -9.38
C LYS A 18 13.43 19.75 -8.10
N LEU A 19 13.75 20.71 -7.23
CA LEU A 19 14.30 20.40 -5.92
C LEU A 19 13.24 19.67 -5.09
N SER A 20 13.62 18.56 -4.47
CA SER A 20 12.70 17.76 -3.64
C SER A 20 12.42 18.48 -2.32
N TYR A 21 11.14 18.69 -2.00
CA TYR A 21 10.72 19.23 -0.70
C TYR A 21 11.28 18.44 0.50
N PHE A 22 11.40 17.11 0.36
CA PHE A 22 11.96 16.27 1.42
C PHE A 22 13.42 16.60 1.74
N LEU A 23 14.20 17.08 0.77
CA LEU A 23 15.58 17.51 1.01
C LEU A 23 15.60 18.81 1.80
N LEU A 24 14.70 19.74 1.48
CA LEU A 24 14.58 21.01 2.19
C LEU A 24 14.15 20.83 3.65
N ASN A 25 13.49 19.73 4.01
CA ASN A 25 13.18 19.43 5.40
C ASN A 25 14.29 18.67 6.15
N ASN A 26 15.32 18.18 5.45
CA ASN A 26 16.41 17.43 6.04
C ASN A 26 17.45 18.38 6.66
N SER A 27 17.65 18.31 7.97
CA SER A 27 18.59 19.17 8.71
C SER A 27 20.02 19.03 8.21
N ARG A 28 20.50 17.80 8.02
CA ARG A 28 21.84 17.52 7.48
C ARG A 28 22.05 18.13 6.10
N PHE A 29 21.04 18.08 5.23
CA PHE A 29 21.09 18.73 3.93
C PHE A 29 21.23 20.25 4.06
N LYS A 30 20.48 20.89 4.97
CA LYS A 30 20.57 22.34 5.20
C LYS A 30 21.97 22.76 5.63
N THR A 31 22.54 22.08 6.62
CA THR A 31 23.89 22.38 7.12
C THR A 31 24.93 22.25 6.01
N ILE A 32 24.93 21.12 5.29
CA ILE A 32 25.85 20.90 4.17
C ILE A 32 25.69 22.00 3.11
N ASN A 33 24.46 22.35 2.72
CA ASN A 33 24.29 23.39 1.69
C ASN A 33 24.75 24.76 2.17
N GLN A 34 24.55 25.10 3.45
CA GLN A 34 25.03 26.37 3.99
C GLN A 34 26.56 26.47 3.93
N GLU A 35 27.26 25.40 4.32
CA GLU A 35 28.72 25.31 4.23
C GLU A 35 29.19 25.41 2.76
N GLU A 36 28.57 24.65 1.87
CA GLU A 36 28.93 24.62 0.46
C GLU A 36 28.66 25.95 -0.27
N ILE A 37 27.64 26.71 0.15
CA ILE A 37 27.41 28.07 -0.36
C ILE A 37 28.58 28.97 0.01
N VAL A 38 29.00 28.96 1.28
CA VAL A 38 30.13 29.79 1.75
C VAL A 38 31.41 29.41 1.03
N ASN A 39 31.70 28.10 0.93
CA ASN A 39 32.86 27.57 0.23
C ASN A 39 32.88 28.01 -1.26
N PHE A 40 31.72 27.99 -1.93
CA PHE A 40 31.62 28.41 -3.32
C PHE A 40 31.97 29.89 -3.49
N PHE A 41 31.40 30.78 -2.69
CA PHE A 41 31.67 32.22 -2.83
C PHE A 41 33.10 32.57 -2.44
N GLN A 42 33.66 31.95 -1.40
CA GLN A 42 35.06 32.16 -1.02
C GLN A 42 36.05 31.81 -2.15
N ALA A 43 35.76 30.78 -2.94
CA ALA A 43 36.64 30.31 -4.01
C ALA A 43 36.43 31.03 -5.36
N ASN A 44 35.24 31.60 -5.60
CA ASN A 44 34.84 32.07 -6.94
C ASN A 44 34.51 33.57 -7.01
N ASP A 45 34.45 34.30 -5.89
CA ASP A 45 34.23 35.74 -5.88
C ASP A 45 35.53 36.49 -6.22
N THR A 46 35.85 36.54 -7.52
CA THR A 46 37.00 37.26 -8.07
C THR A 46 36.54 38.49 -8.85
N PRO A 47 37.36 39.56 -8.92
CA PRO A 47 37.00 40.79 -9.63
C PRO A 47 36.76 40.60 -11.13
N ASP A 48 37.27 39.52 -11.72
CA ASP A 48 37.13 39.20 -13.14
C ASP A 48 35.75 38.61 -13.49
N VAL A 49 34.98 38.13 -12.49
CA VAL A 49 33.71 37.44 -12.70
C VAL A 49 32.54 38.39 -12.43
N THR A 50 31.66 38.54 -13.41
CA THR A 50 30.42 39.31 -13.23
C THR A 50 29.49 38.63 -12.22
N ARG A 51 28.84 39.41 -11.35
CA ARG A 51 27.89 38.89 -10.34
C ARG A 51 26.79 37.98 -10.91
N SER A 52 26.33 38.26 -12.13
CA SER A 52 25.34 37.40 -12.82
C SER A 52 25.89 36.00 -13.08
N THR A 53 27.11 35.92 -13.64
CA THR A 53 27.78 34.64 -13.91
C THR A 53 28.05 33.88 -12.62
N LEU A 54 28.51 34.59 -11.58
CA LEU A 54 28.75 34.01 -10.25
C LEU A 54 27.47 33.38 -9.67
N TRP A 55 26.34 34.08 -9.77
CA TRP A 55 25.05 33.58 -9.28
C TRP A 55 24.54 32.37 -10.07
N GLU A 56 24.62 32.40 -11.41
CA GLU A 56 24.24 31.25 -12.23
C GLU A 56 25.12 30.03 -11.97
N ALA A 57 26.43 30.23 -11.82
CA ALA A 57 27.38 29.18 -11.47
C ALA A 57 27.10 28.59 -10.07
N CYS A 58 26.82 29.43 -9.08
CA CYS A 58 26.44 29.00 -7.73
C CYS A 58 25.18 28.11 -7.78
N LYS A 59 24.14 28.54 -8.49
CA LYS A 59 22.92 27.74 -8.64
C LYS A 59 23.19 26.39 -9.30
N ALA A 60 24.01 26.34 -10.35
CA ALA A 60 24.38 25.10 -11.01
C ALA A 60 25.15 24.15 -10.08
N TYR A 61 26.10 24.69 -9.31
CA TYR A 61 26.87 23.97 -8.31
C TYR A 61 25.97 23.38 -7.21
N LEU A 62 25.13 24.19 -6.57
CA LEU A 62 24.21 23.74 -5.51
C LEU A 62 23.22 22.70 -6.01
N ARG A 63 22.76 22.85 -7.26
CA ARG A 63 21.92 21.83 -7.91
C ARG A 63 22.67 20.50 -8.05
N GLY A 64 23.94 20.53 -8.45
CA GLY A 64 24.80 19.36 -8.49
C GLY A 64 24.90 18.67 -7.12
N GLN A 65 25.16 19.46 -6.07
CA GLN A 65 25.22 18.97 -4.69
C GLN A 65 23.89 18.36 -4.24
N ALA A 66 22.77 19.02 -4.54
CA ALA A 66 21.43 18.51 -4.23
C ALA A 66 21.13 17.18 -4.93
N ILE A 67 21.48 17.06 -6.22
CA ILE A 67 21.32 15.82 -6.99
C ILE A 67 22.17 14.70 -6.42
N SER A 68 23.46 14.97 -6.14
CA SER A 68 24.40 14.00 -5.58
C SER A 68 23.93 13.46 -4.23
N PHE A 69 23.55 14.37 -3.32
CA PHE A 69 23.04 14.02 -2.00
C PHE A 69 21.74 13.21 -2.06
N ALA A 70 20.80 13.62 -2.91
CA ALA A 70 19.54 12.89 -3.11
C ALA A 70 19.77 11.49 -3.70
N SER A 71 20.68 11.38 -4.66
CA SER A 71 21.06 10.11 -5.28
C SER A 71 21.66 9.15 -4.25
N ARG A 72 22.60 9.64 -3.43
CA ARG A 72 23.23 8.87 -2.35
C ARG A 72 22.19 8.39 -1.33
N GLN A 73 21.30 9.25 -0.87
CA GLN A 73 20.24 8.87 0.07
C GLN A 73 19.29 7.83 -0.55
N LYS A 74 18.90 8.01 -1.81
CA LYS A 74 18.04 7.05 -2.51
C LYS A 74 18.71 5.68 -2.61
N LYS A 75 20.01 5.65 -2.93
CA LYS A 75 20.80 4.41 -2.98
C LYS A 75 20.82 3.72 -1.62
N ALA A 76 21.17 4.45 -0.55
CA ALA A 76 21.19 3.93 0.81
C ALA A 76 19.82 3.40 1.28
N ALA A 77 18.72 4.08 0.96
CA ALA A 77 17.37 3.63 1.30
C ALA A 77 16.99 2.32 0.57
N VAL A 78 17.38 2.19 -0.70
CA VAL A 78 17.16 0.96 -1.47
C VAL A 78 17.99 -0.18 -0.90
N GLU A 79 19.28 0.04 -0.65
CA GLU A 79 20.17 -0.96 -0.03
C GLU A 79 19.63 -1.42 1.33
N ARG A 80 19.16 -0.49 2.17
CA ARG A 80 18.58 -0.84 3.47
C ARG A 80 17.32 -1.68 3.32
N THR A 81 16.43 -1.34 2.38
CA THR A 81 15.20 -2.10 2.13
C THR A 81 15.51 -3.53 1.68
N VAL A 82 16.47 -3.69 0.77
CA VAL A 82 16.92 -5.01 0.29
C VAL A 82 17.50 -5.81 1.44
N TRP A 83 18.43 -5.21 2.20
CA TRP A 83 19.06 -5.87 3.34
C TRP A 83 18.03 -6.34 4.38
N VAL A 84 17.08 -5.47 4.77
CA VAL A 84 16.01 -5.86 5.73
C VAL A 84 15.16 -7.00 5.18
N SER A 85 14.84 -6.99 3.87
CA SER A 85 14.06 -8.06 3.26
C SER A 85 14.79 -9.41 3.25
N GLU A 86 16.10 -9.42 2.97
CA GLU A 86 16.93 -10.62 3.01
C GLU A 86 17.07 -11.16 4.44
N GLN A 87 17.27 -10.27 5.42
CA GLN A 87 17.29 -10.66 6.82
C GLN A 87 15.95 -11.24 7.27
N LEU A 88 14.83 -10.64 6.88
CA LEU A 88 13.50 -11.15 7.21
C LEU A 88 13.28 -12.56 6.66
N VAL A 89 13.71 -12.84 5.44
CA VAL A 89 13.67 -14.21 4.86
C VAL A 89 14.56 -15.16 5.67
N SER A 90 15.79 -14.75 6.01
CA SER A 90 16.72 -15.59 6.78
C SER A 90 16.22 -15.92 8.20
N VAL A 91 15.64 -14.95 8.90
CA VAL A 91 15.12 -15.17 10.26
C VAL A 91 13.84 -16.00 10.20
N ASN A 92 12.94 -15.77 9.22
CA ASN A 92 11.74 -16.57 9.06
C ASN A 92 12.03 -18.04 8.74
N THR A 93 13.04 -18.34 7.92
CA THR A 93 13.42 -19.74 7.65
C THR A 93 13.97 -20.43 8.90
N LYS A 94 14.78 -19.73 9.71
CA LYS A 94 15.25 -20.24 11.00
C LYS A 94 14.10 -20.46 11.99
N TYR A 95 13.16 -19.51 12.06
CA TYR A 95 11.99 -19.60 12.92
C TYR A 95 11.07 -20.77 12.51
N ALA A 96 10.87 -21.00 11.21
CA ALA A 96 10.09 -22.12 10.69
C ALA A 96 10.71 -23.49 11.04
N ALA A 97 12.04 -23.56 11.09
CA ALA A 97 12.76 -24.78 11.50
C ALA A 97 12.75 -25.00 13.02
N ALA A 98 12.94 -23.94 13.81
CA ALA A 98 13.00 -24.00 15.27
C ALA A 98 12.33 -22.77 15.91
N PRO A 99 11.02 -22.83 16.21
CA PRO A 99 10.28 -21.71 16.78
C PRO A 99 10.82 -21.36 18.16
N THR A 100 11.48 -20.21 18.27
CA THR A 100 12.08 -19.70 19.52
C THR A 100 11.57 -18.28 19.80
N PRO A 101 11.25 -17.91 21.06
CA PRO A 101 10.76 -16.57 21.40
C PRO A 101 11.70 -15.43 20.96
N SER A 102 13.02 -15.65 21.04
CA SER A 102 14.02 -14.66 20.61
C SER A 102 14.02 -14.42 19.10
N LEU A 103 13.79 -15.46 18.29
CA LEU A 103 13.65 -15.35 16.84
C LEU A 103 12.36 -14.64 16.46
N TYR A 104 11.27 -14.90 17.19
CA TYR A 104 10.00 -14.19 17.00
C TYR A 104 10.15 -12.67 17.23
N GLU A 105 10.83 -12.28 18.31
CA GLU A 105 11.11 -10.86 18.59
C GLU A 105 11.94 -10.20 17.48
N GLN A 106 12.94 -10.91 16.94
CA GLN A 106 13.74 -10.43 15.81
C GLN A 106 12.93 -10.29 14.53
N CYS A 107 12.06 -11.26 14.21
CA CYS A 107 11.13 -11.16 13.08
C CYS A 107 10.24 -9.92 13.21
N LEU A 108 9.66 -9.69 14.39
CA LEU A 108 8.77 -8.57 14.64
C LEU A 108 9.50 -7.22 14.48
N LYS A 109 10.74 -7.10 14.98
CA LYS A 109 11.59 -5.92 14.79
C LYS A 109 11.89 -5.65 13.32
N LEU A 110 12.32 -6.67 12.57
CA LEU A 110 12.63 -6.53 11.14
C LEU A 110 11.38 -6.21 10.31
N GLN A 111 10.24 -6.81 10.65
CA GLN A 111 8.97 -6.53 9.98
C GLN A 111 8.52 -5.08 10.24
N ALA A 112 8.59 -4.61 11.48
CA ALA A 112 8.28 -3.22 11.80
C ALA A 112 9.19 -2.23 11.05
N GLU A 113 10.50 -2.54 10.94
CA GLU A 113 11.43 -1.72 10.16
C GLU A 113 11.06 -1.72 8.67
N PHE A 114 10.75 -2.89 8.09
CA PHE A 114 10.34 -3.00 6.70
C PHE A 114 9.06 -2.21 6.40
N ASP A 115 8.07 -2.29 7.30
CA ASP A 115 6.81 -1.58 7.19
C ASP A 115 7.00 -0.07 7.26
N LEU A 116 7.90 0.42 8.13
CA LEU A 116 8.25 1.83 8.22
C LEU A 116 8.88 2.35 6.92
N LEU A 117 9.84 1.61 6.36
CA LEU A 117 10.49 1.95 5.07
C LEU A 117 9.48 1.95 3.91
N SER A 118 8.60 0.95 3.90
CA SER A 118 7.54 0.82 2.89
C SER A 118 6.53 1.95 2.99
N THR A 119 6.12 2.32 4.20
CA THR A 119 5.19 3.43 4.47
C THR A 119 5.76 4.76 3.98
N SER A 120 7.01 5.08 4.33
CA SER A 120 7.67 6.31 3.87
C SER A 120 7.73 6.43 2.34
N LYS A 121 7.94 5.29 1.65
CA LYS A 121 7.92 5.23 0.18
C LYS A 121 6.52 5.45 -0.39
N VAL A 122 5.49 4.92 0.27
CA VAL A 122 4.08 5.13 -0.11
C VAL A 122 3.68 6.59 0.09
N GLU A 123 4.02 7.20 1.22
CA GLU A 123 3.78 8.62 1.51
C GLU A 123 4.38 9.53 0.44
N THR A 124 5.64 9.28 0.07
CA THR A 124 6.33 10.05 -0.98
C THR A 124 5.60 9.93 -2.33
N LYS A 125 5.15 8.72 -2.69
CA LYS A 125 4.38 8.50 -3.92
C LYS A 125 3.02 9.19 -3.85
N LEU A 126 2.34 9.11 -2.71
CA LEU A 126 1.05 9.74 -2.49
C LEU A 126 1.15 11.27 -2.64
N LEU A 127 2.16 11.90 -2.03
CA LEU A 127 2.41 13.32 -2.15
C LEU A 127 2.64 13.74 -3.61
N LYS A 128 3.50 13.01 -4.34
CA LYS A 128 3.75 13.27 -5.77
C LYS A 128 2.49 13.10 -6.63
N THR A 129 1.67 12.11 -6.29
CA THR A 129 0.38 11.92 -6.96
C THR A 129 -0.54 13.10 -6.68
N LYS A 130 -0.70 13.53 -5.43
CA LYS A 130 -1.49 14.73 -5.06
C LYS A 130 -0.99 15.99 -5.78
N GLN A 131 0.32 16.20 -5.84
CA GLN A 131 0.93 17.30 -6.58
C GLN A 131 0.54 17.24 -8.07
N ARG A 132 0.63 16.05 -8.70
CA ARG A 132 0.26 15.88 -10.10
C ARG A 132 -1.23 16.14 -10.34
N TYR A 133 -2.09 15.73 -9.41
CA TYR A 133 -3.52 16.02 -9.47
C TYR A 133 -3.78 17.53 -9.43
N PHE A 134 -3.10 18.25 -8.53
CA PHE A 134 -3.18 19.71 -8.44
C PHE A 134 -2.68 20.40 -9.72
N GLU A 135 -1.49 20.04 -10.20
CA GLU A 135 -0.88 20.61 -11.42
C GLU A 135 -1.73 20.35 -12.68
N MET A 136 -2.56 19.30 -12.68
CA MET A 136 -3.43 18.93 -13.81
C MET A 136 -4.91 19.28 -13.57
N GLY A 137 -5.24 19.99 -12.49
CA GLY A 137 -6.61 20.33 -12.10
C GLY A 137 -7.39 21.05 -13.19
N ASP A 138 -6.73 21.94 -13.94
CA ASP A 138 -7.33 22.70 -15.05
C ASP A 138 -7.54 21.86 -16.32
N LYS A 139 -7.03 20.63 -16.38
CA LYS A 139 -7.17 19.70 -17.51
C LYS A 139 -7.80 18.37 -17.08
N PRO A 140 -9.00 18.40 -16.45
CA PRO A 140 -9.57 17.21 -15.83
C PRO A 140 -9.98 16.16 -16.86
N GLY A 141 -10.29 16.55 -18.11
CA GLY A 141 -10.87 15.66 -19.12
C GLY A 141 -10.07 14.38 -19.39
N LYS A 142 -8.73 14.45 -19.50
CA LYS A 142 -7.91 13.25 -19.76
C LYS A 142 -7.80 12.34 -18.54
N LEU A 143 -7.72 12.94 -17.35
CA LEU A 143 -7.62 12.21 -16.09
C LEU A 143 -8.95 11.53 -15.75
N LEU A 144 -10.06 12.24 -15.88
CA LEU A 144 -11.42 11.70 -15.72
C LEU A 144 -11.71 10.62 -16.76
N ALA A 145 -11.35 10.83 -18.03
CA ALA A 145 -11.49 9.79 -19.06
C ALA A 145 -10.62 8.56 -18.77
N HIS A 146 -9.45 8.73 -18.15
CA HIS A 146 -8.66 7.61 -17.67
C HIS A 146 -9.37 6.90 -16.51
N GLN A 147 -9.80 7.62 -15.47
CA GLN A 147 -10.52 7.06 -14.33
C GLN A 147 -11.79 6.31 -14.76
N ALA A 148 -12.61 6.91 -15.62
CA ALA A 148 -13.81 6.28 -16.17
C ALA A 148 -13.48 4.98 -16.93
N ARG A 149 -12.44 4.98 -17.75
CA ARG A 149 -11.97 3.76 -18.44
C ARG A 149 -11.44 2.72 -17.45
N THR A 150 -10.63 3.11 -16.47
CA THR A 150 -10.10 2.18 -15.46
C THR A 150 -11.24 1.57 -14.64
N ALA A 151 -12.22 2.37 -14.22
CA ALA A 151 -13.40 1.90 -13.50
C ALA A 151 -14.29 0.99 -14.36
N ALA A 152 -14.42 1.27 -15.66
CA ALA A 152 -15.13 0.39 -16.58
C ALA A 152 -14.40 -0.95 -16.80
N LEU A 153 -13.06 -0.92 -16.86
CA LEU A 153 -12.22 -2.12 -17.06
C LEU A 153 -12.03 -2.97 -15.79
N SER A 154 -12.15 -2.39 -14.59
CA SER A 154 -11.97 -3.12 -13.33
C SER A 154 -13.20 -3.91 -12.89
N ARG A 155 -14.36 -3.64 -13.49
CA ARG A 155 -15.65 -4.28 -13.15
C ARG A 155 -15.83 -5.68 -13.76
N PRO A 156 -15.58 -5.91 -15.06
CA PRO A 156 -15.83 -7.23 -15.64
C PRO A 156 -14.76 -8.23 -15.19
N ILE A 157 -15.18 -9.45 -14.91
CA ILE A 157 -14.28 -10.61 -14.77
C ILE A 157 -13.93 -11.07 -16.19
N PRO A 158 -12.69 -10.87 -16.67
CA PRO A 158 -12.37 -11.10 -18.07
C PRO A 158 -12.16 -12.57 -18.42
N ARG A 159 -11.88 -13.41 -17.42
CA ARG A 159 -11.71 -14.87 -17.57
C ARG A 159 -11.86 -15.55 -16.23
N ILE A 160 -12.31 -16.79 -16.26
CA ILE A 160 -12.29 -17.70 -15.10
C ILE A 160 -11.71 -19.06 -15.51
N ARG A 161 -11.29 -19.83 -14.52
CA ARG A 161 -10.92 -21.23 -14.71
C ARG A 161 -12.15 -22.09 -14.46
N SER A 162 -12.52 -22.92 -15.43
CA SER A 162 -13.61 -23.88 -15.29
C SER A 162 -13.20 -25.05 -14.39
N PRO A 163 -14.16 -25.84 -13.87
CA PRO A 163 -13.86 -27.06 -13.11
C PRO A 163 -13.03 -28.09 -13.89
N SER A 164 -13.15 -28.11 -15.22
CA SER A 164 -12.33 -28.95 -16.11
C SER A 164 -10.91 -28.42 -16.34
N GLY A 165 -10.53 -27.33 -15.68
CA GLY A 165 -9.18 -26.74 -15.73
C GLY A 165 -8.92 -25.80 -16.91
N SER A 166 -9.86 -25.68 -17.84
CA SER A 166 -9.74 -24.79 -19.01
C SER A 166 -10.05 -23.33 -18.67
N VAL A 167 -9.42 -22.39 -19.39
CA VAL A 167 -9.64 -20.96 -19.18
C VAL A 167 -10.74 -20.48 -20.12
N VAL A 168 -11.83 -19.98 -19.56
CA VAL A 168 -13.01 -19.53 -20.30
C VAL A 168 -13.08 -18.00 -20.28
N THR A 169 -13.37 -17.41 -21.44
CA THR A 169 -13.42 -15.95 -21.66
C THR A 169 -14.82 -15.47 -22.07
N ASP A 170 -15.73 -16.38 -22.45
CA ASP A 170 -17.09 -16.05 -22.85
C ASP A 170 -17.94 -15.63 -21.63
N PRO A 171 -18.57 -14.44 -21.62
CA PRO A 171 -19.36 -13.96 -20.50
C PRO A 171 -20.49 -14.89 -20.04
N LYS A 172 -21.14 -15.62 -20.97
CA LYS A 172 -22.22 -16.55 -20.61
C LYS A 172 -21.69 -17.74 -19.82
N LEU A 173 -20.66 -18.39 -20.37
CA LEU A 173 -20.00 -19.51 -19.71
C LEU A 173 -19.31 -19.08 -18.40
N ILE A 174 -18.82 -17.83 -18.30
CA ILE A 174 -18.31 -17.27 -17.05
C ILE A 174 -19.42 -17.22 -15.99
N ASN A 175 -20.60 -16.72 -16.35
CA ASN A 175 -21.73 -16.63 -15.45
C ASN A 175 -22.25 -18.02 -15.04
N ASP A 176 -22.38 -18.95 -15.98
CA ASP A 176 -22.85 -20.32 -15.72
C ASP A 176 -21.90 -21.07 -14.78
N ALA A 177 -20.59 -20.97 -14.98
CA ALA A 177 -19.63 -21.59 -14.09
C ALA A 177 -19.58 -20.91 -12.71
N PHE A 178 -19.81 -19.60 -12.62
CA PHE A 178 -19.95 -18.91 -11.34
C PHE A 178 -21.23 -19.35 -10.62
N PHE A 179 -22.35 -19.45 -11.34
CA PHE A 179 -23.62 -19.96 -10.83
C PHE A 179 -23.49 -21.38 -10.29
N ASN A 180 -22.90 -22.29 -11.07
CA ASN A 180 -22.68 -23.68 -10.65
C ASN A 180 -21.77 -23.76 -9.42
N PHE A 181 -20.66 -23.03 -9.41
CA PHE A 181 -19.76 -22.99 -8.25
C PHE A 181 -20.47 -22.50 -6.97
N CYS A 182 -21.23 -21.41 -7.06
CA CYS A 182 -21.98 -20.92 -5.91
C CYS A 182 -23.10 -21.88 -5.52
N SER A 183 -23.81 -22.48 -6.48
CA SER A 183 -24.82 -23.50 -6.23
C SER A 183 -24.21 -24.66 -5.45
N ASP A 184 -23.07 -25.18 -5.89
CA ASP A 184 -22.35 -26.29 -5.24
C ASP A 184 -21.89 -25.91 -3.82
N LEU A 185 -21.34 -24.70 -3.65
CA LEU A 185 -20.86 -24.20 -2.35
C LEU A 185 -21.99 -24.06 -1.32
N TYR A 186 -23.19 -23.69 -1.78
CA TYR A 186 -24.35 -23.50 -0.91
C TYR A 186 -25.30 -24.71 -0.88
N THR A 187 -25.08 -25.74 -1.69
CA THR A 187 -25.73 -27.03 -1.50
C THR A 187 -25.12 -27.74 -0.30
N SER A 188 -25.91 -27.81 0.76
CA SER A 188 -25.63 -28.62 1.95
C SER A 188 -25.33 -30.08 1.56
N GLU A 189 -24.23 -30.63 2.07
CA GLU A 189 -23.92 -32.07 2.00
C GLU A 189 -24.96 -32.92 2.74
N TYR A 190 -25.74 -32.29 3.63
CA TYR A 190 -26.89 -32.90 4.27
C TYR A 190 -28.12 -32.75 3.37
N SER A 191 -28.58 -33.87 2.79
CA SER A 191 -29.93 -33.93 2.25
C SER A 191 -30.91 -33.74 3.41
N PRO A 192 -31.85 -32.79 3.35
CA PRO A 192 -32.88 -32.75 4.37
C PRO A 192 -33.62 -34.08 4.27
N LYS A 193 -33.41 -34.96 5.26
CA LYS A 193 -34.42 -35.95 5.60
C LYS A 193 -35.64 -35.10 5.88
N ILE A 194 -36.54 -34.97 4.91
CA ILE A 194 -37.85 -34.40 5.14
C ILE A 194 -38.43 -35.30 6.22
N TRP A 195 -38.33 -34.86 7.47
CA TRP A 195 -39.02 -35.50 8.56
C TRP A 195 -40.48 -35.32 8.19
N LYS A 196 -41.10 -36.38 7.67
CA LYS A 196 -42.52 -36.39 7.25
C LYS A 196 -43.43 -35.84 8.37
N ASN A 197 -42.93 -35.89 9.60
CA ASN A 197 -43.53 -35.32 10.77
C ASN A 197 -42.55 -34.26 11.32
N HIS A 198 -42.60 -33.04 10.78
CA HIS A 198 -42.17 -31.90 11.60
C HIS A 198 -43.24 -31.76 12.68
N SER A 199 -42.96 -32.23 13.90
CA SER A 199 -43.52 -31.57 15.07
C SER A 199 -43.14 -30.10 14.92
N PRO A 200 -44.08 -29.16 14.76
CA PRO A 200 -43.75 -27.74 14.65
C PRO A 200 -42.83 -27.36 15.81
N VAL A 201 -42.00 -26.35 15.60
CA VAL A 201 -41.08 -25.83 16.63
C VAL A 201 -41.83 -25.47 17.94
N GLU A 202 -43.16 -25.34 17.88
CA GLU A 202 -44.12 -25.18 18.98
C GLU A 202 -44.31 -26.43 19.88
N GLU A 203 -44.02 -27.65 19.42
CA GLU A 203 -44.10 -28.89 20.24
C GLU A 203 -42.82 -29.17 21.03
N LEU A 204 -41.74 -28.42 20.79
CA LEU A 204 -40.52 -28.53 21.58
C LEU A 204 -40.75 -27.87 22.94
N SER A 205 -40.74 -28.66 24.02
CA SER A 205 -40.75 -28.11 25.37
C SER A 205 -39.41 -27.43 25.65
N TYR A 206 -39.36 -26.12 25.46
CA TYR A 206 -38.20 -25.34 25.85
C TYR A 206 -38.03 -25.41 27.37
N PRO A 207 -36.81 -25.65 27.89
CA PRO A 207 -36.56 -25.52 29.31
C PRO A 207 -36.87 -24.09 29.72
N LYS A 208 -37.97 -23.89 30.44
CA LYS A 208 -38.31 -22.61 31.06
C LYS A 208 -37.45 -22.45 32.30
N VAL A 209 -36.83 -21.29 32.41
CA VAL A 209 -36.11 -20.89 33.62
C VAL A 209 -37.11 -20.84 34.78
N ASP A 210 -36.76 -21.45 35.92
CA ASP A 210 -37.59 -21.38 37.13
C ASP A 210 -37.79 -19.91 37.55
N GLY A 211 -39.01 -19.55 37.98
CA GLY A 211 -39.39 -18.15 38.23
C GLY A 211 -38.47 -17.48 39.25
N ASN A 212 -38.02 -18.24 40.25
CA ASN A 212 -37.08 -17.77 41.26
C ASN A 212 -35.68 -17.45 40.70
N LEU A 213 -35.25 -18.15 39.65
CA LEU A 213 -33.98 -17.87 38.98
C LEU A 213 -34.11 -16.65 38.05
N ALA A 214 -35.25 -16.51 37.38
CA ALA A 214 -35.52 -15.34 36.54
C ALA A 214 -35.54 -14.04 37.36
N ASP A 215 -36.17 -14.05 38.54
CA ASP A 215 -36.23 -12.89 39.43
C ASP A 215 -34.85 -12.52 40.00
N LYS A 216 -34.01 -13.52 40.29
CA LYS A 216 -32.62 -13.30 40.71
C LYS A 216 -31.76 -12.71 39.59
N LEU A 217 -31.91 -13.20 38.36
CA LEU A 217 -31.19 -12.67 37.19
C LEU A 217 -31.67 -11.26 36.79
N ALA A 218 -32.93 -10.91 37.11
CA ALA A 218 -33.49 -9.59 36.87
C ALA A 218 -33.18 -8.57 38.00
N ALA A 219 -32.58 -9.02 39.11
CA ALA A 219 -32.18 -8.13 40.18
C ALA A 219 -30.97 -7.26 39.77
N PRO A 220 -30.82 -6.04 40.33
CA PRO A 220 -29.63 -5.22 40.08
C PRO A 220 -28.37 -5.94 40.53
N ILE A 221 -27.35 -5.95 39.67
CA ILE A 221 -26.05 -6.61 39.92
C ILE A 221 -25.44 -6.04 41.21
N ALA A 222 -25.13 -6.91 42.16
CA ALA A 222 -24.52 -6.52 43.42
C ALA A 222 -22.99 -6.42 43.27
N ALA A 223 -22.34 -5.55 44.07
CA ALA A 223 -20.88 -5.38 44.03
C ALA A 223 -20.07 -6.63 44.42
N ALA A 224 -20.72 -7.69 44.92
CA ALA A 224 -20.10 -8.99 45.20
C ALA A 224 -20.09 -9.93 43.99
N GLU A 225 -20.79 -9.57 42.90
CA GLU A 225 -20.89 -10.34 41.65
C GLU A 225 -19.91 -9.82 40.58
N VAL A 226 -19.11 -8.80 40.91
CA VAL A 226 -17.99 -8.25 40.12
C VAL A 226 -16.68 -8.66 40.77
#